data_AF-A0AB33E6Y2-F1
#
_entry.id   AF-A0AB33E6Y2-F1
#
_cell.length_a   1.000
_cell.length_b   1.000
_cell.length_c   1.000
_cell.angle_alpha   90.00
_cell.angle_beta   90.00
_cell.angle_gamma   90.00
#
_symmetry.space_group_name_H-M   'P 1'
#
loop_
_entity.id
_entity.type
_entity.pdbx_description
1 polymer ?
#
loop_
_entity_poly.entity_id
_entity_poly.type
_entity_poly.pdbx_seq_one_letter_code
_entity_poly.pdbx_strand_id
1 'polypeptide(L)'
;MSEASPCLNCGACCSHFRVSFFWGECTSAGGTVPDELVTSISPSRVAMLGTDCKPVRCVGLVGEVGSTVQCSIYDQRSSTCREFDASWANGEANVDCDAARAAFGLPALQPEFETPFEQIA
;
A
#
# COMPACT_ATOMS: atom_id res chain seq x y z
N MET A 1 -22.40 0.15 5.22
CA MET A 1 -21.50 0.46 6.36
C MET A 1 -20.11 0.39 5.77
N SER A 2 -19.32 1.45 5.87
CA SER A 2 -18.05 1.61 5.17
C SER A 2 -17.18 0.37 5.37
N GLU A 3 -17.07 -0.46 4.33
CA GLU A 3 -16.15 -1.58 4.29
C GLU A 3 -14.76 -1.01 4.54
N ALA A 4 -14.22 -1.27 5.73
CA ALA A 4 -12.87 -0.88 6.06
C ALA A 4 -11.96 -1.56 5.03
N SER A 5 -11.27 -0.77 4.21
CA SER A 5 -10.48 -1.33 3.11
C SER A 5 -9.50 -2.35 3.68
N PRO A 6 -9.35 -3.53 3.04
CA PRO A 6 -8.46 -4.59 3.51
C PRO A 6 -7.00 -4.13 3.64
N CYS A 7 -6.64 -2.98 3.06
CA CYS A 7 -5.34 -2.36 3.22
C CYS A 7 -5.10 -1.81 4.64
N LEU A 8 -6.15 -1.42 5.38
CA LEU A 8 -6.06 -0.92 6.77
C LEU A 8 -5.82 -2.02 7.80
N ASN A 9 -5.88 -3.29 7.39
CA ASN A 9 -5.70 -4.45 8.28
C ASN A 9 -4.52 -5.37 7.91
N CYS A 10 -3.70 -5.01 6.90
CA CYS A 10 -2.58 -5.86 6.50
C CYS A 10 -1.23 -5.14 6.43
N GLY A 11 -1.12 -3.97 5.78
CA GLY A 11 0.16 -3.25 5.63
C GLY A 11 1.25 -4.01 4.87
N ALA A 12 0.89 -5.10 4.16
CA ALA A 12 1.81 -6.01 3.52
C ALA A 12 2.59 -5.34 2.38
N CYS A 13 1.91 -4.60 1.50
CA CYS A 13 2.57 -3.90 0.38
C CYS A 13 3.62 -2.88 0.86
N CYS A 14 3.32 -2.13 1.94
CA CYS A 14 4.24 -1.17 2.55
C CYS A 14 5.47 -1.82 3.21
N SER A 15 5.44 -3.13 3.48
CA SER A 15 6.56 -3.88 4.06
C SER A 15 7.15 -4.92 3.09
N HIS A 16 6.65 -5.01 1.87
CA HIS A 16 7.13 -5.97 0.87
C HIS A 16 7.84 -5.29 -0.30
N PHE A 17 7.27 -4.19 -0.81
CA PHE A 17 7.73 -3.56 -2.04
C PHE A 17 8.58 -2.31 -1.78
N ARG A 18 9.58 -2.12 -2.64
CA ARG A 18 10.28 -0.84 -2.75
C ARG A 18 9.38 0.18 -3.43
N VAL A 19 9.01 1.23 -2.73
CA VAL A 19 8.17 2.31 -3.30
C VAL A 19 9.09 3.32 -3.95
N SER A 20 9.21 3.27 -5.29
CA SER A 20 10.02 4.22 -6.07
C SER A 20 9.17 4.99 -7.06
N PHE A 21 9.39 6.30 -7.15
CA PHE A 21 8.58 7.18 -7.99
C PHE A 21 9.42 8.37 -8.49
N PHE A 22 8.83 9.22 -9.33
CA PHE A 22 9.52 10.38 -9.90
C PHE A 22 9.76 11.45 -8.84
N TRP A 23 10.95 12.04 -8.77
CA TRP A 23 11.29 13.05 -7.75
C TRP A 23 10.35 14.26 -7.79
N GLY A 24 9.74 14.55 -8.95
CA GLY A 24 8.77 15.63 -9.12
C GLY A 24 7.50 15.51 -8.28
N GLU A 25 7.22 14.34 -7.70
CA GLU A 25 6.09 14.17 -6.77
C GLU A 25 6.41 14.61 -5.34
N CYS A 26 7.66 14.98 -5.05
CA CYS A 26 8.07 15.51 -3.75
C CYS A 26 7.64 16.98 -3.58
N THR A 27 7.42 17.40 -2.34
CA THR A 27 6.99 18.78 -2.01
C THR A 27 7.95 19.83 -2.56
N SER A 28 9.27 19.61 -2.49
CA SER A 28 10.30 20.52 -3.04
C SER A 28 10.17 20.78 -4.54
N ALA A 29 9.52 19.87 -5.27
CA ALA A 29 9.31 19.94 -6.71
C ALA A 29 7.89 20.40 -7.10
N GLY A 30 7.03 20.72 -6.11
CA GLY A 30 5.64 21.08 -6.32
C GLY A 30 4.65 19.91 -6.24
N GLY A 31 5.12 18.72 -5.84
CA GLY A 31 4.28 17.56 -5.56
C GLY A 31 3.74 17.53 -4.12
N THR A 32 3.29 16.35 -3.67
CA THR A 32 2.62 16.19 -2.36
C THR A 32 3.42 15.35 -1.36
N VAL A 33 4.41 14.57 -1.81
CA VAL A 33 5.14 13.65 -0.92
C VAL A 33 6.19 14.43 -0.12
N PRO A 34 6.22 14.33 1.23
CA PRO A 34 7.21 15.03 2.03
C PRO A 34 8.64 14.58 1.73
N ASP A 35 9.53 15.54 1.44
CA ASP A 35 10.94 15.28 1.13
C ASP A 35 11.70 14.55 2.25
N GLU A 36 11.28 14.74 3.50
CA GLU A 36 11.88 14.09 4.68
C GLU A 36 11.60 12.59 4.79
N LEU A 37 10.64 12.07 4.00
CA LEU A 37 10.24 10.67 4.02
C LEU A 37 10.80 9.87 2.82
N VAL A 38 11.64 10.49 2.01
CA VAL A 38 12.19 9.90 0.79
C VAL A 38 13.72 9.93 0.76
N THR A 39 14.30 9.06 -0.05
CA THR A 39 15.74 9.04 -0.34
C THR A 39 15.98 9.00 -1.84
N SER A 40 17.02 9.69 -2.30
CA SER A 40 17.43 9.69 -3.70
C SER A 40 18.03 8.34 -4.10
N ILE A 41 17.51 7.75 -5.17
CA ILE A 41 18.00 6.47 -5.71
C ILE A 41 18.68 6.64 -7.08
N SER A 42 18.30 7.68 -7.83
CA SER A 42 18.91 8.07 -9.10
C SER A 42 18.61 9.56 -9.36
N PRO A 43 19.21 10.20 -10.38
CA PRO A 43 18.94 11.60 -10.69
C PRO A 43 17.47 11.91 -11.01
N SER A 44 16.69 10.91 -11.40
CA SER A 44 15.29 11.08 -11.80
C SER A 44 14.29 10.41 -10.86
N ARG A 45 14.72 9.65 -9.85
CA ARG A 45 13.82 8.92 -8.98
C ARG A 45 14.22 8.99 -7.52
N VAL A 46 13.20 8.90 -6.67
CA VAL A 46 13.32 8.76 -5.22
C VAL A 46 12.62 7.48 -4.79
N ALA A 47 12.92 7.00 -3.59
CA ALA A 47 12.18 5.93 -2.94
C ALA A 47 11.72 6.35 -1.54
N MET A 48 10.60 5.81 -1.05
CA MET A 48 10.22 6.00 0.35
C MET A 48 11.29 5.39 1.26
N LEU A 49 11.68 6.13 2.30
CA LEU A 49 12.63 5.66 3.30
C LEU A 49 12.16 4.35 3.94
N GLY A 50 13.13 3.45 4.16
CA GLY A 50 12.91 2.12 4.71
C GLY A 50 12.45 1.09 3.68
N THR A 51 12.20 1.50 2.43
CA THR A 51 11.87 0.58 1.34
C THR A 51 13.03 0.31 0.38
N ASP A 52 14.14 1.01 0.56
CA ASP A 52 15.37 0.93 -0.23
C ASP A 52 16.30 -0.23 0.19
N CYS A 53 16.09 -0.81 1.37
CA CYS A 53 16.84 -1.94 1.91
C CYS A 53 15.92 -3.08 2.39
N LYS A 54 16.53 -4.24 2.69
CA LYS A 54 15.82 -5.39 3.28
C LYS A 54 16.19 -5.53 4.77
N PRO A 55 15.24 -5.85 5.67
CA PRO A 55 13.80 -6.03 5.40
C PRO A 55 13.12 -4.71 5.04
N VAL A 56 12.18 -4.77 4.09
CA VAL A 56 11.44 -3.58 3.62
C VAL A 56 10.43 -3.17 4.69
N ARG A 57 10.42 -1.89 5.04
CA ARG A 57 9.36 -1.31 5.86
C ARG A 57 9.29 0.20 5.62
N CYS A 58 8.25 0.64 4.93
CA CYS A 58 8.03 2.07 4.67
C CYS A 58 7.94 2.86 5.97
N VAL A 59 8.66 3.98 6.04
CA VAL A 59 8.60 4.92 7.18
C VAL A 59 7.19 5.45 7.45
N GLY A 60 6.36 5.57 6.41
CA GLY A 60 4.98 6.01 6.51
C GLY A 60 4.01 4.97 7.07
N LEU A 61 4.44 3.71 7.24
CA LEU A 61 3.61 2.64 7.79
C LEU A 61 3.58 2.74 9.32
N VAL A 62 2.40 3.02 9.86
CA VAL A 62 2.12 3.04 11.30
C VAL A 62 1.29 1.80 11.65
N GLY A 63 1.64 1.14 12.76
CA GLY A 63 1.01 -0.11 13.19
C GLY A 63 1.83 -1.35 12.84
N GLU A 64 1.19 -2.50 12.94
CA GLU A 64 1.80 -3.83 12.80
C GLU A 64 1.23 -4.57 11.59
N VAL A 65 2.11 -5.13 10.77
CA VAL A 65 1.73 -5.88 9.57
C VAL A 65 0.89 -7.10 9.96
N GLY A 66 -0.26 -7.28 9.30
CA GLY A 66 -1.24 -8.32 9.62
C GLY A 66 -2.22 -7.98 10.74
N SER A 67 -2.12 -6.78 11.32
CA SER A 67 -3.03 -6.24 12.33
C SER A 67 -3.55 -4.88 11.84
N THR A 68 -3.89 -3.96 12.74
CA THR A 68 -4.30 -2.60 12.36
C THR A 68 -3.11 -1.78 11.89
N VAL A 69 -3.23 -1.22 10.69
CA VAL A 69 -2.22 -0.33 10.10
C VAL A 69 -2.86 0.93 9.53
N GLN A 70 -2.04 1.96 9.37
CA GLN A 70 -2.40 3.17 8.65
C GLN A 70 -1.18 3.80 7.98
N CYS A 71 -1.41 4.61 6.97
CA CYS A 71 -0.36 5.44 6.37
C CYS A 71 -0.39 6.83 7.00
N SER A 72 0.72 7.26 7.62
CA SER A 72 0.83 8.60 8.23
C SER A 72 0.73 9.75 7.22
N ILE A 73 0.89 9.46 5.93
CA ILE A 73 0.82 10.42 4.82
C ILE A 73 -0.22 10.02 3.78
N TYR A 74 -1.34 9.41 4.18
CA TYR A 74 -2.33 8.83 3.26
C TYR A 74 -2.78 9.78 2.14
N ASP A 75 -3.03 11.05 2.45
CA ASP A 75 -3.44 12.09 1.50
C ASP A 75 -2.30 12.67 0.67
N GLN A 76 -1.05 12.40 1.07
CA GLN A 76 0.20 12.88 0.47
C GLN A 76 0.98 11.73 -0.19
N ARG A 77 0.33 10.58 -0.42
CA ARG A 77 0.94 9.42 -1.06
C ARG A 77 1.38 9.74 -2.49
N SER A 78 2.48 9.11 -2.92
CA SER A 78 2.90 9.09 -4.32
C SER A 78 1.89 8.36 -5.20
N SER A 79 1.96 8.63 -6.50
CA SER A 79 1.22 7.94 -7.57
C SER A 79 1.32 6.42 -7.42
N THR A 80 2.54 5.88 -7.25
CA THR A 80 2.79 4.44 -7.09
C THR A 80 2.02 3.83 -5.92
N CYS A 81 1.85 4.57 -4.81
CA CYS A 81 1.05 4.10 -3.67
C CYS A 81 -0.45 4.26 -3.85
N ARG A 82 -0.90 5.14 -4.75
CA ARG A 82 -2.32 5.37 -5.06
C ARG A 82 -2.85 4.43 -6.14
N GLU A 83 -2.00 4.12 -7.11
CA GLU A 83 -2.29 3.22 -8.24
C GLU A 83 -2.23 1.74 -7.85
N PHE A 84 -1.72 1.42 -6.66
CA PHE A 84 -1.67 0.05 -6.17
C PHE A 84 -2.99 -0.36 -5.53
N ASP A 85 -3.78 -1.13 -6.28
CA ASP A 85 -5.08 -1.63 -5.82
C ASP A 85 -4.97 -2.91 -4.99
N ALA A 86 -5.91 -3.08 -4.06
CA ALA A 86 -6.07 -4.37 -3.38
C ALA A 86 -6.57 -5.43 -4.37
N SER A 87 -6.21 -6.69 -4.16
CA SER A 87 -6.78 -7.81 -4.92
C SER A 87 -8.30 -7.78 -4.76
N TRP A 88 -9.02 -7.91 -5.89
CA TRP A 88 -10.48 -7.81 -6.03
C TRP A 88 -11.11 -6.43 -5.87
N ALA A 89 -10.35 -5.35 -5.66
CA ALA A 89 -10.91 -3.99 -5.52
C ALA A 89 -11.72 -3.54 -6.74
N ASN A 90 -11.36 -4.01 -7.94
CA ASN A 90 -12.07 -3.73 -9.19
C ASN A 90 -12.65 -5.00 -9.83
N GLY A 91 -12.95 -6.03 -9.02
CA GLY A 91 -13.42 -7.34 -9.51
C GLY A 91 -12.33 -8.20 -10.15
N GLU A 92 -11.07 -7.75 -10.15
CA GLU A 92 -9.91 -8.48 -10.68
C GLU A 92 -8.91 -8.80 -9.56
N ALA A 93 -8.32 -9.99 -9.62
CA ALA A 93 -7.27 -10.40 -8.69
C ALA A 93 -5.98 -9.59 -8.95
N ASN A 94 -5.40 -9.03 -7.89
CA ASN A 94 -4.07 -8.43 -7.94
C ASN A 94 -3.04 -9.40 -7.36
N VAL A 95 -2.32 -10.07 -8.26
CA VAL A 95 -1.28 -11.06 -7.93
C VAL A 95 -0.15 -10.48 -7.07
N ASP A 96 0.18 -9.19 -7.25
CA ASP A 96 1.22 -8.52 -6.45
C ASP A 96 0.73 -8.27 -5.03
N CYS A 97 -0.55 -7.92 -4.86
CA CYS A 97 -1.17 -7.78 -3.55
C CYS A 97 -1.16 -9.12 -2.81
N ASP A 98 -1.57 -10.20 -3.47
CA ASP A 98 -1.61 -11.54 -2.88
C ASP A 98 -0.21 -12.08 -2.56
N ALA A 99 0.79 -11.81 -3.43
CA ALA A 99 2.19 -12.15 -3.18
C ALA A 99 2.75 -11.42 -1.94
N ALA A 100 2.46 -10.11 -1.81
CA ALA A 100 2.87 -9.35 -0.63
C ALA A 100 2.24 -9.91 0.65
N ARG A 101 0.95 -10.24 0.62
CA ARG A 101 0.24 -10.87 1.74
C ARG A 101 0.87 -12.22 2.12
N ALA A 102 1.14 -13.06 1.13
CA ALA A 102 1.77 -14.37 1.34
C ALA A 102 3.16 -14.27 1.98
N ALA A 103 3.94 -13.24 1.64
CA ALA A 103 5.26 -12.99 2.25
C ALA A 103 5.20 -12.72 3.76
N PHE A 104 4.04 -12.30 4.27
CA PHE A 104 3.78 -12.09 5.69
C PHE A 104 2.86 -13.16 6.31
N GLY A 105 2.62 -14.27 5.61
CA GLY A 105 1.76 -15.35 6.08
C GLY A 105 0.27 -15.00 6.13
N LEU A 106 -0.13 -13.92 5.44
CA LEU A 106 -1.52 -13.49 5.37
C LEU A 106 -2.25 -14.22 4.22
N PRO A 107 -3.52 -14.61 4.41
CA PRO A 107 -4.30 -15.28 3.37
C PRO A 107 -4.56 -14.34 2.20
N ALA A 108 -4.64 -14.86 0.98
CA ALA A 108 -5.05 -14.10 -0.20
C ALA A 108 -6.45 -13.49 0.00
N LEU A 109 -6.68 -12.31 -0.58
CA LEU A 109 -8.02 -11.73 -0.55
C LEU A 109 -8.95 -12.58 -1.43
N GLN A 110 -10.18 -12.73 -0.98
CA GLN A 110 -11.22 -13.42 -1.74
C GLN A 110 -12.00 -12.38 -2.55
N PRO A 111 -12.56 -12.77 -3.71
CA PRO A 111 -13.57 -11.94 -4.35
C PRO A 111 -14.68 -11.70 -3.34
N GLU A 112 -15.19 -10.47 -3.29
CA GLU A 112 -16.50 -10.20 -2.71
C GLU A 112 -17.53 -10.88 -3.63
N PHE A 113 -17.68 -12.20 -3.49
CA PHE A 113 -18.86 -12.87 -4.02
C PHE A 113 -20.03 -12.23 -3.27
N GLU A 114 -20.84 -11.44 -3.98
CA GLU A 114 -22.14 -10.98 -3.50
C GLU A 114 -22.79 -12.14 -2.77
N THR A 115 -22.94 -12.04 -1.44
CA THR A 115 -23.89 -12.89 -0.75
C THR A 115 -25.24 -12.58 -1.39
N PRO A 116 -25.90 -13.54 -2.07
CA PRO A 116 -27.25 -13.32 -2.53
C PRO A 116 -28.08 -12.93 -1.32
N PHE A 117 -28.80 -11.83 -1.43
CA PHE A 117 -29.78 -11.38 -0.47
C PHE A 117 -30.90 -12.44 -0.37
N GLU A 118 -30.72 -13.49 0.43
CA GLU A 118 -31.80 -14.44 0.72
C GLU A 118 -31.50 -15.26 1.99
N GLN A 119 -32.02 -14.79 3.13
CA GLN A 119 -32.98 -15.55 3.96
C GLN A 119 -33.32 -14.75 5.23
N ILE A 120 -34.12 -13.69 5.05
CA ILE A 120 -35.08 -13.26 6.09
C ILE A 120 -36.45 -13.35 5.44
N ALA A 121 -37.04 -14.54 5.46
CA ALA A 121 -38.47 -14.80 5.35
C ALA A 121 -38.76 -16.17 5.96
#